data_AF-A0A7V9JR68-F1
#
_entry.id   AF-A0A7V9JR68-F1
#
_cell.length_a   1.000
_cell.length_b   1.000
_cell.length_c   1.000
_cell.angle_alpha   90.00
_cell.angle_beta   90.00
_cell.angle_gamma   90.00
#
_symmetry.space_group_name_H-M   'P 1'
#
loop_
_entity.id
_entity.type
_entity.pdbx_description
1 polymer ?
#
loop_
_entity_poly.entity_id
_entity_poly.type
_entity_poly.pdbx_seq_one_letter_code
_entity_poly.pdbx_strand_id
1 'polypeptide(L)'
;MADVREAPDARGPAGPEQAAGAPFSLRLERLPVVLLLVVGGTLVALGAGAVASEVLDKPYAFFTRETVEALRGDTCSGVECSFVAALSNLGIVLWLSTAAVCVFTAILLRSVAGSPLRSSPYLYAGLLTAALGLDDMVALHEFTYTALVGERQVFAAYALVLVLFLIAFRRFLARTSLVLL
;
A
#
# COMPACT_ATOMS: atom_id res chain seq x y z
N MET A 1 16.15 -8.66 71.41
CA MET A 1 15.29 -9.61 70.67
C MET A 1 14.23 -8.76 69.99
N ALA A 2 14.55 -8.28 68.77
CA ALA A 2 14.02 -8.80 67.49
C ALA A 2 12.62 -8.19 67.22
N ASP A 3 12.29 -7.57 66.10
CA ASP A 3 12.93 -7.43 64.80
C ASP A 3 12.22 -6.28 64.05
N VAL A 4 12.96 -5.60 63.18
CA VAL A 4 12.49 -4.59 62.23
C VAL A 4 11.59 -5.28 61.21
N ARG A 5 10.50 -4.64 60.75
CA ARG A 5 10.00 -4.84 59.38
C ARG A 5 9.17 -3.67 58.89
N GLU A 6 9.81 -2.98 57.95
CA GLU A 6 9.30 -1.96 57.04
C GLU A 6 7.99 -2.41 56.39
N ALA A 7 7.04 -1.48 56.27
CA ALA A 7 5.91 -1.65 55.37
C ALA A 7 6.39 -1.52 53.92
N PRO A 8 6.21 -2.53 53.06
CA PRO A 8 6.61 -2.45 51.67
C PRO A 8 5.70 -1.51 50.86
N ASP A 9 6.38 -0.68 50.06
CA ASP A 9 5.93 0.24 49.02
C ASP A 9 4.71 -0.29 48.23
N ALA A 10 3.62 0.49 48.24
CA ALA A 10 2.40 0.23 47.46
C ALA A 10 2.58 0.61 45.98
N ARG A 11 3.70 0.20 45.37
CA ARG A 11 3.91 0.20 43.92
C ARG A 11 3.97 -1.24 43.46
N GLY A 12 2.79 -1.83 43.30
CA GLY A 12 2.66 -3.06 42.51
C GLY A 12 3.29 -2.85 41.13
N PRO A 13 3.94 -3.89 40.56
CA PRO A 13 4.55 -3.79 39.25
C PRO A 13 3.48 -3.38 38.23
N ALA A 14 3.76 -2.31 37.49
CA ALA A 14 2.94 -1.88 36.37
C ALA A 14 2.66 -3.09 35.47
N GLY A 15 1.37 -3.40 35.29
CA GLY A 15 0.93 -4.51 34.48
C GLY A 15 1.42 -4.39 33.02
N PRO A 16 1.41 -5.49 32.25
CA PRO A 16 1.88 -5.54 30.86
C PRO A 16 1.06 -4.68 29.87
N GLU A 17 0.09 -3.90 30.34
CA GLU A 17 -0.70 -2.95 29.55
C GLU A 17 0.08 -1.71 29.05
N GLN A 18 1.31 -1.46 29.54
CA GLN A 18 2.14 -0.34 29.08
C GLN A 18 3.03 -0.65 27.87
N ALA A 19 3.01 -1.88 27.33
CA ALA A 19 3.64 -2.18 26.04
C ALA A 19 2.76 -1.76 24.85
N ALA A 20 2.04 -0.64 24.97
CA ALA A 20 1.49 0.05 23.82
C ALA A 20 2.67 0.56 23.00
N GLY A 21 3.05 -0.24 21.99
CA GLY A 21 4.15 0.02 21.07
C GLY A 21 4.16 1.49 20.69
N ALA A 22 5.32 2.12 20.91
CA ALA A 22 5.55 3.52 20.59
C ALA A 22 4.95 3.81 19.20
N PRO A 23 4.15 4.88 19.06
CA PRO A 23 3.61 5.25 17.76
C PRO A 23 4.79 5.33 16.79
N PHE A 24 4.61 4.82 15.57
CA PHE A 24 5.58 4.94 14.49
C PHE A 24 5.86 6.42 14.27
N SER A 25 6.83 6.94 15.02
CA SER A 25 7.36 8.27 14.86
C SER A 25 8.36 8.12 13.73
N LEU A 26 7.97 8.59 12.54
CA LEU A 26 8.97 9.13 11.62
C LEU A 26 9.71 10.19 12.44
N ARG A 27 10.82 9.79 13.08
CA ARG A 27 11.67 10.73 13.79
C ARG A 27 11.99 11.81 12.77
N LEU A 28 11.70 13.06 13.11
CA LEU A 28 11.84 14.21 12.22
C LEU A 28 13.24 14.26 11.56
N GLU A 29 14.23 13.69 12.25
CA GLU A 29 15.60 13.42 11.81
C GLU A 29 15.74 12.57 10.53
N ARG A 30 14.81 11.63 10.29
CA ARG A 30 14.80 10.75 9.10
C ARG A 30 13.96 11.29 7.96
N LEU A 31 13.13 12.30 8.22
CA LEU A 31 12.33 12.98 7.20
C LEU A 31 13.16 13.48 6.01
N PRO A 32 14.32 14.17 6.19
CA PRO A 32 15.12 14.62 5.06
C PRO A 32 15.70 13.46 4.24
N VAL A 33 16.05 12.34 4.89
CA VAL A 33 16.56 11.14 4.19
C VAL A 33 15.46 10.51 3.36
N VAL A 34 14.26 10.33 3.93
CA VAL A 34 13.11 9.79 3.20
C VAL A 34 12.73 10.69 2.03
N LEU A 35 12.68 12.01 2.25
CA LEU A 35 12.39 12.98 1.19
C LEU A 35 13.46 12.93 0.08
N LEU A 36 14.74 12.85 0.45
CA LEU A 36 15.84 12.76 -0.50
C LEU A 36 15.82 11.45 -1.29
N LEU A 37 15.44 10.33 -0.67
CA LEU A 37 15.28 9.06 -1.37
C LEU A 37 14.10 9.10 -2.35
N VAL A 38 12.96 9.68 -1.95
CA VAL A 38 11.78 9.79 -2.81
C VAL A 38 12.03 10.76 -3.96
N VAL A 39 12.49 11.97 -3.67
CA VAL A 39 12.78 13.00 -4.69
C VAL A 39 13.93 12.55 -5.57
N GLY A 40 15.01 12.05 -4.98
CA GLY A 40 16.16 11.51 -5.70
C GLY A 40 15.76 10.35 -6.60
N GLY A 41 15.00 9.38 -6.08
CA GLY A 41 14.46 8.27 -6.87
C GLY A 41 13.57 8.75 -8.02
N THR A 42 12.73 9.76 -7.78
CA THR A 42 11.88 10.37 -8.81
C THR A 42 12.73 11.03 -9.90
N LEU A 43 13.73 11.82 -9.53
CA LEU A 43 14.64 12.47 -10.48
C LEU A 43 15.44 11.45 -11.30
N VAL A 44 15.88 10.36 -10.66
CA VAL A 44 16.55 9.24 -11.36
C VAL A 44 15.62 8.59 -12.36
N ALA A 45 14.36 8.33 -11.99
CA ALA A 45 13.37 7.75 -12.90
C ALA A 45 13.07 8.69 -14.09
N LEU A 46 12.90 9.99 -13.85
CA LEU A 46 12.69 10.98 -14.90
C LEU A 46 13.91 11.10 -15.82
N GLY A 47 15.13 11.07 -15.27
CA GLY A 47 16.38 11.08 -16.02
C GLY A 47 16.56 9.82 -16.86
N ALA A 48 16.24 8.64 -16.31
CA ALA A 48 16.24 7.39 -17.05
C ALA A 48 15.23 7.42 -18.22
N GLY A 49 14.04 7.99 -18.00
CA GLY A 49 13.06 8.20 -19.07
C GLY A 49 13.55 9.15 -20.16
N ALA A 50 14.30 10.21 -19.80
CA ALA A 50 14.89 11.13 -20.77
C ALA A 50 16.00 10.47 -21.60
N VAL A 51 16.88 9.70 -20.97
CA VAL A 51 17.91 8.93 -21.69
C VAL A 51 17.27 7.87 -22.59
N ALA A 52 16.25 7.17 -22.10
CA ALA A 52 15.52 6.18 -22.90
C ALA A 52 14.82 6.81 -24.11
N SER A 53 14.30 8.04 -23.97
CA SER A 53 13.70 8.81 -25.07
C SER A 53 14.68 9.03 -26.21
N GLU A 54 15.91 9.43 -25.91
CA GLU A 54 16.97 9.64 -26.91
C GLU A 54 17.48 8.33 -27.53
N VAL A 55 17.64 7.28 -26.72
CA VAL A 55 18.18 5.98 -27.19
C VAL A 55 17.18 5.20 -28.04
N LEU A 56 15.89 5.30 -27.71
CA LEU A 56 14.82 4.53 -28.34
C LEU A 56 14.05 5.32 -29.41
N ASP A 57 14.42 6.58 -29.65
CA ASP A 57 13.74 7.50 -30.58
C ASP A 57 12.22 7.57 -30.33
N LYS A 58 11.85 7.68 -29.05
CA LYS A 58 10.45 7.77 -28.59
C LYS A 58 10.20 9.09 -27.87
N PRO A 59 9.04 9.73 -28.06
CA PRO A 59 8.74 10.98 -27.37
C PRO A 59 8.72 10.75 -25.85
N TYR A 60 9.28 11.67 -25.08
CA TYR A 60 9.32 11.58 -23.61
C TYR A 60 7.93 11.37 -22.96
N ALA A 61 6.88 11.87 -23.62
CA ALA A 61 5.49 11.64 -23.22
C ALA A 61 5.12 10.14 -23.16
N PHE A 62 5.74 9.29 -23.98
CA PHE A 62 5.54 7.84 -23.97
C PHE A 62 5.85 7.22 -22.59
N PHE A 63 6.97 7.61 -21.97
CA PHE A 63 7.42 7.06 -20.69
C PHE A 63 6.73 7.69 -19.47
N THR A 64 5.99 8.79 -19.65
CA THR A 64 5.46 9.61 -18.54
C THR A 64 3.95 9.83 -18.57
N ARG A 65 3.28 9.67 -19.72
CA ARG A 65 1.86 10.01 -19.90
C ARG A 65 1.03 8.92 -20.58
N GLU A 66 1.59 8.11 -21.48
CA GLU A 66 0.81 7.39 -22.50
C GLU A 66 1.01 5.87 -22.53
N THR A 67 0.97 5.20 -21.37
CA THR A 67 1.00 3.72 -21.35
C THR A 67 -0.24 3.09 -22.00
N VAL A 68 -1.38 3.81 -22.03
CA VAL A 68 -2.64 3.37 -22.65
C VAL A 68 -2.68 3.67 -24.16
N GLU A 69 -1.99 4.70 -24.63
CA GLU A 69 -1.96 5.04 -26.07
C GLU A 69 -1.11 4.04 -26.87
N ALA A 70 -0.06 3.49 -26.24
CA ALA A 70 0.72 2.35 -26.74
C ALA A 70 -0.14 1.10 -27.04
N LEU A 71 -1.30 0.97 -26.39
CA LEU A 71 -2.22 -0.16 -26.52
C LEU A 71 -3.43 0.13 -27.45
N ARG A 72 -3.66 1.40 -27.84
CA ARG A 72 -4.82 1.78 -28.68
C ARG A 72 -4.61 1.57 -30.18
N GLY A 73 -3.39 1.27 -30.61
CA GLY A 73 -3.10 0.84 -31.98
C GLY A 73 -3.14 -0.68 -32.11
N ASP A 74 -3.74 -1.19 -33.19
CA ASP A 74 -3.91 -2.63 -33.49
C ASP A 74 -2.59 -3.44 -33.62
N THR A 75 -1.43 -2.83 -33.36
CA THR A 75 -0.12 -3.48 -33.39
C THR A 75 0.81 -2.90 -32.34
N CYS A 76 0.62 -3.30 -31.08
CA CYS A 76 1.67 -3.14 -30.08
C CYS A 76 2.80 -4.13 -30.39
N SER A 77 3.97 -3.64 -30.79
CA SER A 77 5.11 -4.49 -31.18
C SER A 77 6.44 -3.94 -30.66
N GLY A 78 7.33 -4.84 -30.26
CA GLY A 78 8.66 -4.48 -29.76
C GLY A 78 8.66 -3.85 -28.36
N VAL A 79 9.47 -2.81 -28.19
CA VAL A 79 9.82 -2.22 -26.88
C VAL A 79 8.62 -1.62 -26.14
N GLU A 80 7.61 -1.16 -26.87
CA GLU A 80 6.43 -0.52 -26.29
C GLU A 80 5.60 -1.51 -25.45
N CYS A 81 5.33 -2.68 -26.02
CA CYS A 81 4.62 -3.76 -25.33
C CYS A 81 5.41 -4.28 -24.13
N SER A 82 6.73 -4.45 -24.29
CA SER A 82 7.58 -4.90 -23.18
C SER A 82 7.62 -3.90 -22.03
N PHE A 83 7.64 -2.60 -22.31
CA PHE A 83 7.61 -1.56 -21.28
C PHE A 83 6.28 -1.54 -20.51
N VAL A 84 5.15 -1.53 -21.22
CA VAL A 84 3.81 -1.54 -20.60
C VAL A 84 3.59 -2.83 -19.80
N ALA A 85 3.97 -3.98 -20.36
CA ALA A 85 3.89 -5.26 -19.66
C ALA A 85 4.78 -5.30 -18.40
N ALA A 86 6.01 -4.78 -18.48
CA ALA A 86 6.90 -4.71 -17.33
C ALA A 86 6.34 -3.80 -16.24
N LEU A 87 5.80 -2.63 -16.60
CA LEU A 87 5.21 -1.70 -15.66
C LEU A 87 3.96 -2.29 -15.00
N SER A 88 3.09 -2.94 -15.76
CA SER A 88 1.91 -3.65 -15.24
C SER A 88 2.31 -4.77 -14.26
N ASN A 89 3.25 -5.62 -14.65
CA ASN A 89 3.76 -6.70 -13.78
C ASN A 89 4.40 -6.16 -12.51
N LEU A 90 5.16 -5.06 -12.59
CA LEU A 90 5.72 -4.41 -11.41
C LEU A 90 4.61 -3.91 -10.48
N GLY A 91 3.58 -3.30 -11.05
CA GLY A 91 2.37 -2.90 -10.31
C GLY A 91 1.76 -4.09 -9.55
N ILE A 92 1.50 -5.20 -10.24
CA ILE A 92 0.92 -6.43 -9.65
C ILE A 92 1.80 -6.95 -8.51
N VAL A 93 3.13 -7.01 -8.70
CA VAL A 93 4.06 -7.43 -7.64
C VAL A 93 3.96 -6.52 -6.41
N LEU A 94 3.85 -5.20 -6.61
CA LEU A 94 3.69 -4.25 -5.50
C LEU A 94 2.34 -4.41 -4.79
N TRP A 95 1.25 -4.59 -5.53
CA TRP A 95 -0.08 -4.87 -4.98
C TRP A 95 -0.06 -6.14 -4.11
N LEU A 96 0.43 -7.25 -4.66
CA LEU A 96 0.47 -8.53 -3.95
C LEU A 96 1.45 -8.54 -2.77
N SER A 97 2.58 -7.85 -2.90
CA SER A 97 3.52 -7.69 -1.78
C SER A 97 2.90 -6.88 -0.64
N THR A 98 2.21 -5.78 -0.96
CA THR A 98 1.48 -4.97 0.02
C THR A 98 0.38 -5.79 0.70
N ALA A 99 -0.39 -6.54 -0.09
CA ALA A 99 -1.43 -7.43 0.44
C ALA A 99 -0.84 -8.48 1.39
N ALA A 100 0.26 -9.13 1.02
CA ALA A 100 0.95 -10.13 1.85
C ALA A 100 1.43 -9.51 3.17
N VAL A 101 2.03 -8.32 3.15
CA VAL A 101 2.47 -7.60 4.36
C VAL A 101 1.29 -7.26 5.26
N CYS A 102 0.19 -6.76 4.70
CA CYS A 102 -1.02 -6.45 5.48
C CYS A 102 -1.63 -7.71 6.12
N VAL A 103 -1.79 -8.80 5.37
CA VAL A 103 -2.30 -10.08 5.90
C VAL A 103 -1.37 -10.64 6.97
N PHE A 104 -0.05 -10.64 6.73
CA PHE A 104 0.94 -11.09 7.70
C PHE A 104 0.90 -10.27 8.99
N THR A 105 0.77 -8.95 8.88
CA THR A 105 0.61 -8.04 10.03
C THR A 105 -0.66 -8.37 10.82
N ALA A 106 -1.77 -8.66 10.12
CA ALA A 106 -3.01 -9.06 10.77
C ALA A 106 -2.88 -10.38 11.55
N ILE A 107 -2.19 -11.37 10.96
CA ILE A 107 -1.91 -12.66 11.61
C ILE A 107 -1.06 -12.44 12.87
N LEU A 108 0.03 -11.66 12.78
CA LEU A 108 0.89 -11.36 13.92
C LEU A 108 0.16 -10.61 15.05
N LEU A 109 -0.65 -9.61 14.72
CA LEU A 109 -1.43 -8.86 15.72
C LEU A 109 -2.44 -9.76 16.42
N ARG A 110 -3.00 -10.75 15.72
CA ARG A 110 -3.93 -11.71 16.30
C ARG A 110 -3.22 -12.72 17.20
N SER A 111 -2.06 -13.23 16.80
CA SER A 111 -1.33 -14.27 17.53
C SER A 111 -0.52 -13.75 18.71
N VAL A 112 0.09 -12.57 18.59
CA VAL A 112 1.00 -12.01 19.60
C VAL A 112 0.29 -11.04 20.54
N ALA A 113 -0.57 -10.16 20.01
CA ALA A 113 -1.18 -9.08 20.79
C ALA A 113 -2.60 -9.39 21.29
N GLY A 114 -3.18 -10.54 20.89
CA GLY A 114 -4.50 -10.99 21.34
C GLY A 114 -5.67 -10.03 21.03
N SER A 115 -5.47 -9.04 20.16
CA SER A 115 -6.44 -7.96 19.93
C SER A 115 -7.04 -8.04 18.53
N PRO A 116 -8.17 -8.75 18.35
CA PRO A 116 -8.83 -8.88 17.04
C PRO A 116 -9.25 -7.52 16.46
N LEU A 117 -9.64 -6.57 17.32
CA LEU A 117 -10.00 -5.21 16.92
C LEU A 117 -8.85 -4.44 16.25
N ARG A 118 -7.59 -4.78 16.57
CA ARG A 118 -6.41 -4.16 15.95
C ARG A 118 -5.94 -4.88 14.70
N SER A 119 -6.27 -6.17 14.53
CA SER A 119 -5.87 -6.94 13.35
C SER A 119 -6.83 -6.81 12.17
N SER A 120 -8.13 -6.62 12.42
CA SER A 120 -9.15 -6.53 11.37
C SER A 120 -8.82 -5.50 10.27
N PRO A 121 -8.43 -4.24 10.56
CA PRO A 121 -8.15 -3.26 9.51
C PRO A 121 -7.07 -3.71 8.53
N TYR A 122 -6.00 -4.33 9.03
CA TYR A 122 -4.91 -4.86 8.20
C TYR A 122 -5.36 -6.04 7.35
N LEU A 123 -6.21 -6.92 7.90
CA LEU A 123 -6.74 -8.06 7.14
C LEU A 123 -7.60 -7.57 5.97
N TYR A 124 -8.57 -6.69 6.24
CA TYR A 124 -9.45 -6.18 5.19
C TYR A 124 -8.71 -5.32 4.18
N ALA A 125 -7.72 -4.54 4.59
CA ALA A 125 -6.83 -3.81 3.68
C ALA A 125 -6.08 -4.78 2.77
N GLY A 126 -5.46 -5.81 3.35
CA GLY A 126 -4.71 -6.81 2.59
C GLY A 126 -5.58 -7.59 1.60
N LEU A 127 -6.79 -7.98 2.00
CA LEU A 127 -7.75 -8.67 1.13
C LEU A 127 -8.26 -7.77 0.00
N LEU A 128 -8.57 -6.50 0.30
CA LEU A 128 -8.98 -5.54 -0.72
C LEU A 128 -7.85 -5.29 -1.74
N THR A 129 -6.63 -5.06 -1.25
CA THR A 129 -5.43 -4.88 -2.09
C THR A 129 -5.14 -6.13 -2.92
N ALA A 130 -5.29 -7.33 -2.37
CA ALA A 130 -5.15 -8.58 -3.12
C ALA A 130 -6.21 -8.71 -4.21
N ALA A 131 -7.47 -8.38 -3.90
CA ALA A 131 -8.57 -8.44 -4.87
C ALA A 131 -8.32 -7.50 -6.06
N LEU A 132 -7.90 -6.26 -5.80
CA LEU A 132 -7.54 -5.30 -6.85
C LEU A 132 -6.33 -5.74 -7.67
N GLY A 133 -5.27 -6.24 -7.01
CA GLY A 133 -4.08 -6.74 -7.73
C GLY A 133 -4.36 -7.99 -8.57
N LEU A 134 -5.24 -8.88 -8.11
CA LEU A 134 -5.67 -10.06 -8.88
C LEU A 134 -6.60 -9.68 -10.03
N ASP A 135 -7.46 -8.69 -9.84
CA ASP A 135 -8.28 -8.11 -10.90
C ASP A 135 -7.41 -7.55 -12.02
N ASP A 136 -6.39 -6.75 -11.70
CA ASP A 136 -5.44 -6.22 -12.68
C ASP A 136 -4.63 -7.33 -13.37
N MET A 137 -4.24 -8.38 -12.64
CA MET A 137 -3.46 -9.49 -13.20
C MET A 137 -4.23 -10.26 -14.29
N VAL A 138 -5.55 -10.37 -14.15
CA VAL A 138 -6.42 -11.10 -15.09
C VAL A 138 -7.23 -10.14 -15.97
N ALA A 139 -7.11 -8.84 -15.74
CA ALA A 139 -7.89 -7.78 -16.38
C ALA A 139 -9.41 -8.06 -16.34
N LEU A 140 -9.94 -8.54 -15.19
CA LEU A 140 -11.37 -8.91 -15.09
C LEU A 140 -12.25 -7.68 -15.27
N HIS A 141 -11.87 -6.53 -14.72
CA HIS A 141 -12.60 -5.28 -14.92
C HIS A 141 -12.61 -4.81 -16.38
N GLU A 142 -11.62 -5.18 -17.20
CA GLU A 142 -11.54 -4.75 -18.60
C GLU A 142 -12.36 -5.65 -19.53
N PHE A 143 -12.29 -6.97 -19.35
CA PHE A 143 -12.89 -7.93 -20.28
C PHE A 143 -14.15 -8.61 -19.76
N THR A 144 -14.22 -8.90 -18.46
CA THR A 144 -15.27 -9.75 -17.90
C THR A 144 -16.39 -8.93 -17.27
N TYR A 145 -16.05 -8.01 -16.37
CA TYR A 145 -17.06 -7.27 -15.60
C TYR A 145 -17.71 -6.15 -16.43
N THR A 146 -16.93 -5.41 -17.22
CA THR A 146 -17.44 -4.42 -18.20
C THR A 146 -18.44 -5.05 -19.17
N ALA A 147 -18.15 -6.26 -19.66
CA ALA A 147 -19.03 -6.98 -20.58
C ALA A 147 -20.38 -7.35 -19.93
N LEU A 148 -20.41 -7.57 -18.61
CA LEU A 148 -21.62 -7.97 -17.88
C LEU A 148 -22.44 -6.78 -17.37
N VAL A 149 -21.79 -5.76 -16.79
CA VAL A 149 -22.48 -4.68 -16.06
C VAL A 149 -22.14 -3.27 -16.53
N GLY A 150 -21.16 -3.11 -17.44
CA GLY A 150 -20.66 -1.82 -17.91
C GLY A 150 -19.56 -1.22 -17.05
N GLU A 151 -18.64 -0.50 -17.68
CA GLU A 151 -17.44 0.09 -17.08
C GLU A 151 -17.73 0.98 -15.86
N ARG A 152 -18.72 1.87 -15.99
CA ARG A 152 -19.08 2.83 -14.94
C ARG A 152 -19.54 2.14 -13.66
N GLN A 153 -20.24 1.02 -13.80
CA GLN A 153 -20.78 0.23 -12.70
C GLN A 153 -19.66 -0.52 -11.98
N VAL A 154 -18.68 -1.05 -12.70
CA VAL A 154 -17.49 -1.69 -12.12
C VAL A 154 -16.70 -0.68 -11.29
N PHE A 155 -16.40 0.49 -11.85
CA PHE A 155 -15.70 1.53 -11.10
C PHE A 155 -16.50 2.06 -9.91
N ALA A 156 -17.82 2.23 -10.06
CA ALA A 156 -18.68 2.62 -8.94
C ALA A 156 -18.66 1.57 -7.83
N ALA A 157 -18.63 0.28 -8.17
CA ALA A 157 -18.52 -0.81 -7.19
C ALA A 157 -17.18 -0.76 -6.44
N TYR A 158 -16.06 -0.57 -7.14
CA TYR A 158 -14.75 -0.41 -6.48
C TYR A 158 -14.70 0.80 -5.57
N ALA A 159 -15.17 1.96 -6.04
CA ALA A 159 -15.25 3.17 -5.23
C ALA A 159 -16.13 2.97 -3.99
N LEU A 160 -17.27 2.29 -4.14
CA LEU A 160 -18.16 1.97 -3.03
C LEU A 160 -17.48 1.07 -1.99
N VAL A 161 -16.81 -0.01 -2.42
CA VAL A 161 -16.09 -0.91 -1.51
C VAL A 161 -14.99 -0.15 -0.76
N LEU A 162 -14.23 0.70 -1.44
CA LEU A 162 -13.20 1.53 -0.81
C LEU A 162 -13.81 2.50 0.21
N VAL A 163 -14.91 3.19 -0.14
CA VAL A 163 -15.60 4.11 0.78
C VAL A 163 -16.13 3.36 2.00
N LEU A 164 -16.74 2.18 1.82
CA LEU A 164 -17.22 1.35 2.92
C LEU A 164 -16.06 0.93 3.84
N PHE A 165 -14.92 0.54 3.26
CA PHE A 165 -13.70 0.26 4.03
C PHE A 165 -13.24 1.47 4.85
N LEU A 166 -13.14 2.65 4.23
CA LEU A 166 -12.73 3.88 4.90
C LEU A 166 -13.70 4.27 6.03
N ILE A 167 -15.01 4.15 5.83
CA ILE A 167 -16.03 4.42 6.86
C ILE A 167 -15.91 3.42 8.02
N ALA A 168 -15.79 2.12 7.71
CA ALA A 168 -15.68 1.07 8.71
C ALA A 168 -14.45 1.24 9.60
N PHE A 169 -13.31 1.66 9.03
CA PHE A 169 -12.04 1.79 9.72
C PHE A 169 -11.60 3.23 10.02
N ARG A 170 -12.50 4.22 9.86
CA ARG A 170 -12.18 5.65 10.06
C ARG A 170 -11.52 5.97 11.41
N ARG A 171 -11.94 5.30 12.48
CA ARG A 171 -11.36 5.51 13.84
C ARG A 171 -9.96 4.94 13.98
N PHE A 172 -9.67 3.87 13.25
CA PHE A 172 -8.34 3.28 13.19
C PHE A 172 -7.41 4.16 12.35
N LEU A 173 -7.88 4.59 11.17
CA LEU A 173 -7.15 5.47 10.26
C LEU A 173 -6.85 6.83 10.89
N ALA A 174 -7.80 7.44 11.60
CA ALA A 174 -7.59 8.71 12.31
C ALA A 174 -6.56 8.65 13.46
N ARG A 175 -6.26 7.44 13.96
CA ARG A 175 -5.21 7.23 14.97
C ARG A 175 -3.85 6.95 14.35
N THR A 176 -3.83 6.56 13.09
CA THR A 176 -2.58 6.45 12.35
C THR A 176 -2.17 7.87 11.99
N SER A 177 -0.94 8.27 12.26
CA SER A 177 -0.34 9.52 11.80
C SER A 177 -0.11 9.53 10.27
N LEU A 178 -0.99 8.86 9.52
CA LEU A 178 -1.14 9.09 8.09
C LEU A 178 -1.89 10.42 7.97
N VAL A 179 -1.10 11.48 7.86
CA VAL A 179 -1.57 12.72 7.27
C VAL A 179 -2.03 12.35 5.86
N LEU A 180 -3.35 12.27 5.69
CA LEU A 180 -3.98 12.38 4.37
C LEU A 180 -3.63 13.78 3.88
N LEU A 181 -2.52 13.86 3.14
CA LEU A 181 -2.07 15.05 2.45
C LEU A 181 -2.68 15.05 1.05
#